data_AF-A0A0A2TPN4-F1
#
_entry.id   AF-A0A0A2TPN4-F1
#
_cell.length_a   1.000
_cell.length_b   1.000
_cell.length_c   1.000
_cell.angle_alpha   90.00
_cell.angle_beta   90.00
_cell.angle_gamma   90.00
#
_symmetry.space_group_name_H-M   'P 1'
#
loop_
_entity.id
_entity.type
_entity.pdbx_description
1 polymer ?
#
loop_
_entity_poly.entity_id
_entity_poly.type
_entity_poly.pdbx_seq_one_letter_code
_entity_poly.pdbx_strand_id
1 'polypeptide(L)'
;MKVTFPHMGNTWIVIQTLFESLNVEVVIPPINSKRTMQLGTRLAPESACLPLKLNLGNYIEAANEGADTIVITGGIGPCRFGYYGEVERQILQDAGYAYDMVTLEPPDGSLLGLAGRIRYLAGSKNSWVKILRAIRFAYLKSVALDRVEDLIHAARPRLPDPRETEKLYEDAKTRIAQTMTDIGVKDTVRWVQESIRERQAGLNPSERFCKPLRIGIIGEIYTILDPFTSVGLEEEIGRLGVEVDRSIYLSGWIGNHIFQGLTQGYRSIKSYSGHAKPYLPHFVGGHGQETVGAAVKFAQEGFDGIIQIFPLSCMPEIVAASVLPKVQEAYKVPIMTLIVDEHTGQAGLQTRLEAFVDLLERANIEPGIEHKRGDVLSIGAR
;
A
#
# COMPACT_ATOMS: atom_id res chain seq x y z
N MET A 1 25.46 -7.86 13.74
CA MET A 1 24.08 -7.87 13.26
C MET A 1 24.07 -7.40 11.82
N LYS A 2 23.44 -8.20 10.96
CA LYS A 2 23.08 -7.88 9.59
C LYS A 2 21.57 -7.97 9.51
N VAL A 3 20.93 -6.81 9.37
CA VAL A 3 19.49 -6.67 9.51
C VAL A 3 18.79 -6.91 8.17
N THR A 4 17.70 -7.66 8.17
CA THR A 4 16.77 -7.80 7.05
C THR A 4 15.33 -7.50 7.50
N PHE A 5 14.41 -7.42 6.54
CA PHE A 5 13.02 -6.98 6.74
C PHE A 5 12.12 -7.49 5.59
N PRO A 6 10.79 -7.49 5.74
CA PRO A 6 9.85 -7.77 4.64
C PRO A 6 10.01 -6.86 3.42
N HIS A 7 10.04 -7.41 2.21
CA HIS A 7 10.05 -6.61 0.98
C HIS A 7 8.62 -6.22 0.58
N MET A 8 8.09 -5.10 1.09
CA MET A 8 6.75 -4.62 0.70
C MET A 8 6.86 -3.38 -0.18
N GLY A 9 6.74 -3.52 -1.50
CA GLY A 9 6.82 -2.38 -2.43
C GLY A 9 8.07 -1.51 -2.18
N ASN A 10 7.90 -0.20 -2.10
CA ASN A 10 9.02 0.75 -1.90
C ASN A 10 9.48 0.93 -0.44
N THR A 11 8.97 0.13 0.51
CA THR A 11 9.34 0.24 1.93
C THR A 11 10.83 0.00 2.17
N TRP A 12 11.49 -0.80 1.33
CA TRP A 12 12.91 -1.10 1.44
C TRP A 12 13.78 0.16 1.40
N ILE A 13 13.40 1.19 0.61
CA ILE A 13 14.13 2.46 0.51
C ILE A 13 14.16 3.18 1.86
N VAL A 14 13.02 3.16 2.56
CA VAL A 14 12.85 3.81 3.86
C VAL A 14 13.64 3.07 4.94
N ILE A 15 13.52 1.74 4.97
CA ILE A 15 14.17 0.89 5.97
C ILE A 15 15.69 0.88 5.77
N GLN A 16 16.17 0.75 4.53
CA GLN A 16 17.59 0.88 4.20
C GLN A 16 18.13 2.23 4.66
N THR A 17 17.46 3.34 4.29
CA THR A 17 17.89 4.69 4.68
C THR A 17 18.00 4.84 6.20
N LEU A 18 17.05 4.28 6.95
CA LEU A 18 17.05 4.32 8.42
C LEU A 18 18.29 3.64 9.00
N PHE A 19 18.57 2.41 8.60
CA PHE A 19 19.66 1.61 9.15
C PHE A 19 21.04 2.06 8.66
N GLU A 20 21.18 2.43 7.39
CA GLU A 20 22.43 2.99 6.86
C GLU A 20 22.80 4.31 7.54
N SER A 21 21.81 5.18 7.81
CA SER A 21 22.03 6.41 8.60
C SER A 21 22.55 6.13 10.02
N LEU A 22 22.34 4.91 10.52
CA LEU A 22 22.80 4.43 11.81
C LEU A 22 24.07 3.58 11.71
N ASN A 23 24.66 3.41 10.52
CA ASN A 23 25.79 2.52 10.26
C ASN A 23 25.51 1.07 10.67
N VAL A 24 24.27 0.62 10.49
CA VAL A 24 23.85 -0.77 10.69
C VAL A 24 23.87 -1.45 9.31
N GLU A 25 24.47 -2.64 9.22
CA GLU A 25 24.52 -3.40 7.98
C GLU A 25 23.13 -3.96 7.64
N VAL A 26 22.71 -3.80 6.39
CA VAL A 26 21.38 -4.16 5.91
C VAL A 26 21.48 -5.12 4.74
N VAL A 27 20.71 -6.20 4.81
CA VAL A 27 20.46 -7.13 3.70
C VAL A 27 19.07 -6.86 3.18
N ILE A 28 19.00 -6.27 1.99
CA ILE A 28 17.73 -6.00 1.31
C ILE A 28 17.35 -7.28 0.56
N PRO A 29 16.28 -7.99 0.95
CA PRO A 29 15.82 -9.14 0.18
C PRO A 29 15.47 -8.71 -1.25
N PRO A 30 15.55 -9.60 -2.24
CA PRO A 30 15.17 -9.28 -3.61
C PRO A 30 13.69 -8.87 -3.69
N ILE A 31 13.34 -8.15 -4.76
CA ILE A 31 11.94 -7.81 -5.05
C ILE A 31 11.12 -9.10 -5.12
N ASN A 32 9.92 -9.06 -4.53
CA ASN A 32 9.02 -10.19 -4.50
C ASN A 32 8.82 -10.80 -5.90
N SER A 33 8.94 -12.12 -5.95
CA SER A 33 8.89 -12.88 -7.19
C SER A 33 8.16 -14.21 -6.98
N LYS A 34 7.89 -14.92 -8.09
CA LYS A 34 7.37 -16.30 -8.02
C LYS A 34 8.28 -17.21 -7.19
N ARG A 35 9.61 -16.98 -7.23
CA ARG A 35 10.58 -17.72 -6.41
C ARG A 35 10.39 -17.40 -4.93
N THR A 36 10.31 -16.12 -4.57
CA THR A 36 10.07 -15.66 -3.20
C THR A 36 8.79 -16.29 -2.63
N MET A 37 7.70 -16.24 -3.40
CA MET A 37 6.43 -16.87 -3.02
C MET A 37 6.58 -18.39 -2.83
N GLN A 38 7.23 -19.09 -3.76
CA GLN A 38 7.45 -20.54 -3.65
C GLN A 38 8.28 -20.93 -2.42
N LEU A 39 9.29 -20.14 -2.06
CA LEU A 39 10.09 -20.38 -0.85
C LEU A 39 9.25 -20.21 0.40
N GLY A 40 8.46 -19.13 0.47
CA GLY A 40 7.57 -18.84 1.58
C GLY A 40 6.49 -19.89 1.79
N THR A 41 5.77 -20.25 0.72
CA THR A 41 4.67 -21.22 0.77
C THR A 41 5.10 -22.61 1.23
N ARG A 42 6.37 -23.00 1.05
CA ARG A 42 6.89 -24.29 1.56
C ARG A 42 6.89 -24.37 3.09
N LEU A 43 7.07 -23.25 3.77
CA LEU A 43 7.15 -23.20 5.24
C LEU A 43 5.86 -22.68 5.87
N ALA A 44 5.11 -21.85 5.17
CA ALA A 44 3.91 -21.22 5.70
C ALA A 44 2.74 -22.21 5.85
N PRO A 45 1.88 -22.02 6.87
CA PRO A 45 0.57 -22.66 6.88
C PRO A 45 -0.25 -22.30 5.64
N GLU A 46 -0.97 -23.27 5.09
CA GLU A 46 -1.80 -23.07 3.88
C GLU A 46 -2.80 -21.92 4.06
N SER A 47 -3.38 -21.81 5.25
CA SER A 47 -4.39 -20.81 5.61
C SER A 47 -3.82 -19.43 5.90
N ALA A 48 -2.49 -19.24 5.88
CA ALA A 48 -1.89 -17.92 6.07
C ALA A 48 -2.12 -17.06 4.82
N CYS A 49 -2.38 -15.77 5.02
CA CYS A 49 -2.51 -14.84 3.90
C CYS A 49 -1.14 -14.54 3.27
N LEU A 50 -1.17 -14.05 2.02
CA LEU A 50 0.02 -13.82 1.20
C LEU A 50 1.17 -13.06 1.89
N PRO A 51 0.93 -12.00 2.68
CA PRO A 51 2.02 -11.25 3.29
C PRO A 51 2.94 -12.11 4.16
N LEU A 52 2.39 -13.04 4.96
CA LEU A 52 3.20 -13.93 5.80
C LEU A 52 4.05 -14.88 4.93
N LYS A 53 3.46 -15.40 3.86
CA LYS A 53 4.17 -16.28 2.90
C LYS A 53 5.34 -15.53 2.26
N LEU A 54 5.10 -14.31 1.77
CA LEU A 54 6.15 -13.49 1.16
C LEU A 54 7.25 -13.10 2.14
N ASN A 55 6.90 -12.73 3.37
CA ASN A 55 7.89 -12.44 4.41
C ASN A 55 8.84 -13.62 4.63
N LEU A 56 8.30 -14.84 4.80
CA LEU A 56 9.13 -16.04 4.94
C LEU A 56 10.05 -16.26 3.72
N GLY A 57 9.53 -16.05 2.51
CA GLY A 57 10.32 -16.08 1.29
C GLY A 57 11.48 -15.07 1.30
N ASN A 58 11.20 -13.82 1.67
CA ASN A 58 12.20 -12.77 1.79
C ASN A 58 13.28 -13.13 2.80
N TYR A 59 12.90 -13.68 3.96
CA TYR A 59 13.84 -14.09 5.00
C TYR A 59 14.73 -15.24 4.55
N ILE A 60 14.18 -16.25 3.87
CA ILE A 60 14.99 -17.33 3.30
C ILE A 60 16.00 -16.78 2.28
N GLU A 61 15.59 -15.84 1.44
CA GLU A 61 16.48 -15.22 0.46
C GLU A 61 17.58 -14.40 1.14
N ALA A 62 17.23 -13.58 2.14
CA ALA A 62 18.18 -12.79 2.92
C ALA A 62 19.15 -13.63 3.77
N ALA A 63 18.74 -14.83 4.22
CA ALA A 63 19.61 -15.74 4.95
C ALA A 63 20.81 -16.17 4.10
N ASN A 64 20.62 -16.35 2.79
CA ASN A 64 21.70 -16.72 1.87
C ASN A 64 22.76 -15.61 1.71
N GLU A 65 22.38 -14.37 2.01
CA GLU A 65 23.29 -13.20 2.02
C GLU A 65 23.87 -12.92 3.43
N GLY A 66 23.57 -13.79 4.40
CA GLY A 66 24.12 -13.74 5.75
C GLY A 66 23.37 -12.83 6.72
N ALA A 67 22.11 -12.46 6.44
CA ALA A 67 21.28 -11.77 7.41
C ALA A 67 21.11 -12.62 8.68
N ASP A 68 21.27 -12.01 9.86
CA ASP A 68 21.17 -12.68 11.16
C ASP A 68 20.05 -12.11 12.04
N THR A 69 19.49 -10.96 11.66
CA THR A 69 18.47 -10.24 12.43
C THR A 69 17.31 -9.84 11.54
N ILE A 70 16.07 -10.16 11.92
CA ILE A 70 14.85 -9.72 11.25
C ILE A 70 14.23 -8.56 12.02
N VAL A 71 13.90 -7.49 11.30
CA VAL A 71 13.08 -6.40 11.81
C VAL A 71 11.72 -6.44 11.14
N ILE A 72 10.67 -6.53 11.96
CA ILE A 72 9.29 -6.54 11.51
C ILE A 72 8.46 -5.59 12.38
N THR A 73 7.46 -4.96 11.80
CA THR A 73 6.44 -4.23 12.56
C THR A 73 5.26 -5.16 12.80
N GLY A 74 4.60 -5.04 13.94
CA GLY A 74 3.35 -5.76 14.20
C GLY A 74 2.17 -4.80 14.19
N GLY A 75 1.00 -5.30 14.59
CA GLY A 75 -0.24 -4.53 14.62
C GLY A 75 -1.12 -4.91 15.79
N ILE A 76 -1.75 -3.91 16.39
CA ILE A 76 -2.63 -4.10 17.54
C ILE A 76 -4.02 -4.49 17.02
N GLY A 77 -4.54 -5.63 17.45
CA GLY A 77 -5.93 -6.03 17.22
C GLY A 77 -6.10 -7.45 16.67
N PRO A 78 -7.30 -7.81 16.19
CA PRO A 78 -7.65 -9.17 15.80
C PRO A 78 -7.05 -9.60 14.44
N CYS A 79 -6.23 -8.76 13.80
CA CYS A 79 -5.53 -9.12 12.57
C CYS A 79 -4.32 -9.99 12.89
N ARG A 80 -4.08 -11.01 12.06
CA ARG A 80 -2.94 -11.93 12.22
C ARG A 80 -1.58 -11.22 12.12
N PHE A 81 -1.51 -10.06 11.48
CA PHE A 81 -0.29 -9.25 11.39
C PHE A 81 0.34 -8.97 12.76
N GLY A 82 -0.46 -8.80 13.81
CA GLY A 82 0.03 -8.65 15.19
C GLY A 82 0.79 -9.86 15.74
N TYR A 83 0.64 -11.03 15.13
CA TYR A 83 1.30 -12.27 15.53
C TYR A 83 2.39 -12.71 14.55
N TYR A 84 2.61 -11.98 13.44
CA TYR A 84 3.57 -12.40 12.42
C TYR A 84 4.97 -12.62 12.99
N GLY A 85 5.47 -11.67 13.79
CA GLY A 85 6.81 -11.82 14.37
C GLY A 85 6.97 -13.07 15.25
N GLU A 86 5.93 -13.51 15.95
CA GLU A 86 6.03 -14.72 16.77
C GLU A 86 5.91 -15.99 15.92
N VAL A 87 4.96 -16.01 14.98
CA VAL A 87 4.70 -17.15 14.10
C VAL A 87 5.86 -17.38 13.13
N GLU A 88 6.35 -16.33 12.48
CA GLU A 88 7.47 -16.40 11.55
C GLU A 88 8.76 -16.79 12.28
N ARG A 89 8.99 -16.33 13.52
CA ARG A 89 10.13 -16.78 14.33
C ARG A 89 10.10 -18.28 14.56
N GLN A 90 8.96 -18.83 14.99
CA GLN A 90 8.81 -20.25 15.24
C GLN A 90 9.02 -21.08 13.95
N ILE A 91 8.37 -20.67 12.85
CA ILE A 91 8.50 -21.35 11.55
C ILE A 91 9.96 -21.38 11.07
N LEU A 92 10.66 -20.23 11.14
CA LEU A 92 12.05 -20.12 10.73
C LEU A 92 12.97 -20.96 11.61
N GLN A 93 12.75 -20.95 12.93
CA GLN A 93 13.51 -21.75 13.89
C GLN A 93 13.36 -23.25 13.61
N ASP A 94 12.12 -23.72 13.38
CA ASP A 94 11.83 -25.12 13.05
C ASP A 94 12.45 -25.54 11.71
N ALA A 95 12.57 -24.60 10.77
CA ALA A 95 13.25 -24.79 9.49
C ALA A 95 14.78 -24.66 9.55
N GLY A 96 15.35 -24.39 10.75
CA GLY A 96 16.80 -24.32 10.98
C GLY A 96 17.45 -22.96 10.70
N TYR A 97 16.66 -21.89 10.54
CA TYR A 97 17.17 -20.53 10.37
C TYR A 97 17.39 -19.87 11.73
N ALA A 98 18.63 -19.49 12.02
CA ALA A 98 19.01 -18.80 13.25
C ALA A 98 18.87 -17.28 13.08
N TYR A 99 17.65 -16.77 13.25
CA TYR A 99 17.38 -15.34 13.26
C TYR A 99 17.13 -14.81 14.67
N ASP A 100 17.70 -13.65 14.97
CA ASP A 100 17.19 -12.78 16.03
C ASP A 100 16.02 -11.96 15.47
N MET A 101 14.82 -12.08 16.04
CA MET A 101 13.64 -11.40 15.52
C MET A 101 13.18 -10.27 16.44
N VAL A 102 13.29 -9.05 15.93
CA VAL A 102 12.96 -7.81 16.65
C VAL A 102 11.68 -7.20 16.10
N THR A 103 10.60 -7.35 16.86
CA THR A 103 9.30 -6.75 16.53
C THR A 103 9.23 -5.30 17.04
N LEU A 104 9.06 -4.34 16.14
CA LEU A 104 8.88 -2.91 16.43
C LEU A 104 7.42 -2.56 16.66
N GLU A 105 6.86 -3.13 17.73
CA GLU A 105 5.53 -2.84 18.25
C GLU A 105 5.64 -2.69 19.77
N PRO A 106 4.72 -1.96 20.44
CA PRO A 106 4.52 -2.06 21.88
C PRO A 106 3.41 -3.10 22.19
N PRO A 107 3.66 -4.43 22.13
CA PRO A 107 2.63 -5.46 22.35
C PRO A 107 2.05 -5.43 23.77
N ASP A 108 2.76 -4.84 24.72
CA ASP A 108 2.36 -4.59 26.11
C ASP A 108 1.92 -3.13 26.36
N GLY A 109 1.90 -2.28 25.34
CA GLY A 109 1.71 -0.83 25.46
C GLY A 109 2.92 -0.08 26.03
N SER A 110 4.06 -0.75 26.28
CA SER A 110 5.24 -0.15 26.90
C SER A 110 6.13 0.58 25.89
N LEU A 111 6.10 1.91 25.94
CA LEU A 111 7.00 2.77 25.17
C LEU A 111 8.48 2.56 25.55
N LEU A 112 8.75 2.13 26.79
CA LEU A 112 10.10 1.83 27.27
C LEU A 112 10.67 0.57 26.61
N GLY A 113 9.85 -0.48 26.45
CA GLY A 113 10.24 -1.69 25.75
C GLY A 113 10.56 -1.43 24.28
N LEU A 114 9.72 -0.63 23.61
CA LEU A 114 9.95 -0.20 22.24
C LEU A 114 11.24 0.62 22.10
N ALA A 115 11.49 1.58 23.00
CA ALA A 115 12.73 2.35 23.00
C ALA A 115 13.97 1.45 23.21
N GLY A 116 13.86 0.41 24.03
CA GLY A 116 14.90 -0.60 24.21
C GLY A 116 15.22 -1.36 22.92
N ARG A 117 14.20 -1.81 22.18
CA ARG A 117 14.36 -2.50 20.88
C ARG A 117 14.94 -1.58 19.82
N ILE A 118 14.49 -0.32 19.76
CA ILE A 118 15.07 0.70 18.86
C ILE A 118 16.55 0.92 19.19
N ARG A 119 16.90 1.03 20.48
CA ARG A 119 18.30 1.17 20.91
C ARG A 119 19.13 -0.06 20.56
N TYR A 120 18.58 -1.26 20.74
CA TYR A 120 19.24 -2.50 20.38
C TYR A 120 19.62 -2.51 18.89
N LEU A 121 18.63 -2.26 18.01
CA LEU A 121 18.83 -2.22 16.57
C LEU A 121 19.75 -1.08 16.12
N ALA A 122 19.62 0.10 16.73
CA ALA A 122 20.46 1.25 16.41
C ALA A 122 21.91 1.09 16.91
N GLY A 123 22.19 0.14 17.80
CA GLY A 123 23.49 -0.05 18.42
C GLY A 123 23.85 1.03 19.45
N SER A 124 24.70 0.65 20.42
CA SER A 124 25.10 1.51 21.55
C SER A 124 25.96 2.71 21.15
N LYS A 125 26.59 2.68 19.96
CA LYS A 125 27.45 3.75 19.46
C LYS A 125 26.67 4.97 18.95
N ASN A 126 25.38 4.83 18.66
CA ASN A 126 24.56 5.91 18.11
C ASN A 126 23.80 6.64 19.23
N SER A 127 23.93 7.97 19.27
CA SER A 127 23.21 8.81 20.22
C SER A 127 21.71 8.86 19.88
N TRP A 128 20.85 9.10 20.90
CA TRP A 128 19.41 9.29 20.67
C TRP A 128 19.11 10.39 19.65
N VAL A 129 19.89 11.47 19.64
CA VAL A 129 19.74 12.56 18.67
C VAL A 129 19.98 12.05 17.24
N LYS A 130 21.01 11.20 17.04
CA LYS A 130 21.27 10.59 15.72
C LYS A 130 20.16 9.63 15.31
N ILE A 131 19.65 8.82 16.24
CA ILE A 131 18.50 7.92 16.01
C ILE A 131 17.28 8.70 15.55
N LEU A 132 16.89 9.75 16.28
CA LEU A 132 15.73 10.56 15.92
C LEU A 132 15.92 11.30 14.58
N ARG A 133 17.15 11.76 14.27
CA ARG A 133 17.45 12.35 12.97
C ARG A 133 17.33 11.33 11.82
N ALA A 134 17.81 10.11 12.02
CA ALA A 134 17.69 9.02 11.04
C ALA A 134 16.22 8.65 10.79
N ILE A 135 15.42 8.50 11.87
CA ILE A 135 13.97 8.25 11.78
C ILE A 135 13.26 9.38 11.03
N ARG A 136 13.55 10.65 11.38
CA ARG A 136 12.96 11.81 10.69
C ARG A 136 13.32 11.81 9.20
N PHE A 137 14.57 11.50 8.86
CA PHE A 137 15.03 11.49 7.48
C PHE A 137 14.44 10.34 6.65
N ALA A 138 14.38 9.13 7.21
CA ALA A 138 13.69 7.99 6.61
C ALA A 138 12.20 8.30 6.37
N TYR A 139 11.54 8.91 7.36
CA TYR A 139 10.15 9.35 7.21
C TYR A 139 9.98 10.43 6.12
N LEU A 140 10.91 11.38 6.01
CA LEU A 140 10.91 12.36 4.91
C LEU A 140 10.96 11.67 3.53
N LYS A 141 11.81 10.65 3.37
CA LYS A 141 11.85 9.85 2.13
C LYS A 141 10.53 9.11 1.87
N SER A 142 9.89 8.56 2.91
CA SER A 142 8.59 7.91 2.76
C SER A 142 7.51 8.86 2.22
N VAL A 143 7.46 10.11 2.71
CA VAL A 143 6.53 11.14 2.22
C VAL A 143 6.86 11.53 0.78
N ALA A 144 8.14 11.60 0.42
CA ALA A 144 8.56 11.92 -0.95
C ALA A 144 8.21 10.80 -1.93
N LEU A 145 8.37 9.53 -1.54
CA LEU A 145 7.96 8.37 -2.35
C LEU A 145 6.47 8.40 -2.62
N ASP A 146 5.64 8.56 -1.59
CA ASP A 146 4.19 8.65 -1.75
C ASP A 146 3.77 9.80 -2.67
N ARG A 147 4.47 10.95 -2.59
CA ARG A 147 4.23 12.09 -3.47
C ARG A 147 4.62 11.79 -4.92
N VAL A 148 5.72 11.08 -5.15
CA VAL A 148 6.12 10.63 -6.48
C VAL A 148 5.10 9.65 -7.05
N GLU A 149 4.67 8.66 -6.28
CA GLU A 149 3.66 7.69 -6.70
C GLU A 149 2.35 8.38 -7.11
N ASP A 150 1.85 9.33 -6.30
CA ASP A 150 0.65 10.12 -6.62
C ASP A 150 0.81 10.98 -7.90
N LEU A 151 2.00 11.55 -8.14
CA LEU A 151 2.30 12.25 -9.38
C LEU A 151 2.31 11.31 -10.59
N ILE A 152 2.85 10.09 -10.43
CA ILE A 152 2.88 9.08 -11.48
C ILE A 152 1.48 8.54 -11.75
N HIS A 153 0.64 8.33 -10.73
CA HIS A 153 -0.76 7.97 -10.89
C HIS A 153 -1.54 8.99 -11.71
N ALA A 154 -1.32 10.28 -11.45
CA ALA A 154 -1.91 11.35 -12.25
C ALA A 154 -1.31 11.45 -13.67
N ALA A 155 -0.04 11.07 -13.85
CA ALA A 155 0.64 11.16 -15.14
C ALA A 155 0.29 10.02 -16.10
N ARG A 156 0.14 8.78 -15.59
CA ARG A 156 -0.12 7.57 -16.39
C ARG A 156 -1.19 7.74 -17.49
N PRO A 157 -2.41 8.23 -17.18
CA PRO A 157 -3.45 8.39 -18.19
C PRO A 157 -3.29 9.64 -19.08
N ARG A 158 -2.33 10.52 -18.79
CA ARG A 158 -2.16 11.82 -19.45
C ARG A 158 -0.90 11.93 -20.29
N LEU A 159 0.05 11.02 -20.11
CA LEU A 159 1.27 10.96 -20.90
C LEU A 159 1.12 9.92 -22.02
N PRO A 160 1.61 10.21 -23.22
CA PRO A 160 1.34 9.40 -24.40
C PRO A 160 2.13 8.08 -24.42
N ASP A 161 3.27 8.03 -23.73
CA ASP A 161 4.14 6.85 -23.67
C ASP A 161 4.16 6.27 -22.25
N PRO A 162 3.46 5.13 -22.03
CA PRO A 162 3.48 4.43 -20.75
C PRO A 162 4.88 4.00 -20.31
N ARG A 163 5.77 3.63 -21.25
CA ARG A 163 7.13 3.16 -20.93
C ARG A 163 7.99 4.28 -20.37
N GLU A 164 7.90 5.46 -20.95
CA GLU A 164 8.62 6.65 -20.45
C GLU A 164 8.09 7.11 -19.09
N THR A 165 6.79 6.93 -18.84
CA THR A 165 6.20 7.22 -17.53
C THR A 165 6.70 6.27 -16.46
N GLU A 166 6.78 4.97 -16.77
CA GLU A 166 7.32 3.98 -15.83
C GLU A 166 8.83 4.15 -15.61
N LYS A 167 9.59 4.48 -16.67
CA LYS A 167 11.00 4.84 -16.55
C LYS A 167 11.21 6.06 -15.64
N LEU A 168 10.38 7.10 -15.77
CA LEU A 168 10.43 8.26 -14.88
C LEU A 168 10.21 7.86 -13.41
N TYR A 169 9.30 6.93 -13.15
CA TYR A 169 9.05 6.40 -11.82
C TYR A 169 10.23 5.62 -11.26
N GLU A 170 10.81 4.69 -12.03
CA GLU A 170 12.00 3.92 -11.64
C GLU A 170 13.22 4.83 -11.37
N ASP A 171 13.44 5.82 -12.22
CA ASP A 171 14.51 6.82 -12.04
C ASP A 171 14.28 7.64 -10.75
N ALA A 172 13.03 8.01 -10.46
CA ALA A 172 12.69 8.72 -9.22
C ALA A 172 12.94 7.88 -7.97
N LYS A 173 12.54 6.60 -7.98
CA LYS A 173 12.83 5.65 -6.88
C LYS A 173 14.33 5.53 -6.64
N THR A 174 15.10 5.36 -7.72
CA THR A 174 16.56 5.25 -7.66
C THR A 174 17.20 6.52 -7.07
N ARG A 175 16.77 7.70 -7.50
CA ARG A 175 17.24 8.99 -6.98
C ARG A 175 16.92 9.16 -5.49
N ILE A 176 15.70 8.81 -5.06
CA ILE A 176 15.30 8.87 -3.64
C ILE A 176 16.10 7.86 -2.80
N ALA A 177 16.36 6.66 -3.32
CA ALA A 177 17.19 5.68 -2.64
C ALA A 177 18.61 6.19 -2.40
N GLN A 178 19.26 6.72 -3.45
CA GLN A 178 20.66 7.16 -3.41
C GLN A 178 20.90 8.46 -2.64
N THR A 179 19.93 9.37 -2.57
CA THR A 179 20.14 10.67 -1.93
C THR A 179 20.15 10.57 -0.40
N MET A 180 21.13 11.20 0.25
CA MET A 180 21.25 11.25 1.72
C MET A 180 21.11 12.67 2.28
N THR A 181 20.39 13.56 1.57
CA THR A 181 20.13 14.94 2.02
C THR A 181 18.68 15.34 1.84
N ASP A 182 18.16 16.18 2.75
CA ASP A 182 16.79 16.74 2.65
C ASP A 182 16.57 17.51 1.33
N ILE A 183 17.63 18.15 0.81
CA ILE A 183 17.60 18.90 -0.45
C ILE A 183 17.43 17.94 -1.63
N GLY A 184 18.25 16.89 -1.73
CA GLY A 184 18.16 15.94 -2.83
C GLY A 184 16.82 15.18 -2.88
N VAL A 185 16.20 14.90 -1.73
CA VAL A 185 14.84 14.35 -1.68
C VAL A 185 13.83 15.33 -2.29
N LYS A 186 13.85 16.60 -1.89
CA LYS A 186 12.95 17.64 -2.42
C LYS A 186 13.17 17.91 -3.90
N ASP A 187 14.42 17.95 -4.33
CA ASP A 187 14.79 18.18 -5.73
C ASP A 187 14.35 17.02 -6.61
N THR A 188 14.37 15.78 -6.11
CA THR A 188 13.84 14.63 -6.87
C THR A 188 12.34 14.76 -7.11
N VAL A 189 11.55 15.14 -6.10
CA VAL A 189 10.10 15.38 -6.27
C VAL A 189 9.85 16.51 -7.26
N ARG A 190 10.62 17.61 -7.18
CA ARG A 190 10.51 18.73 -8.12
C ARG A 190 10.85 18.30 -9.54
N TRP A 191 11.93 17.54 -9.71
CA TRP A 191 12.36 17.01 -10.99
C TRP A 191 11.27 16.14 -11.64
N VAL A 192 10.58 15.28 -10.88
CA VAL A 192 9.43 14.50 -11.39
C VAL A 192 8.31 15.42 -11.86
N GLN A 193 7.95 16.44 -11.07
CA GLN A 193 6.90 17.41 -11.45
C GLN A 193 7.24 18.17 -12.73
N GLU A 194 8.48 18.65 -12.85
CA GLU A 194 8.96 19.36 -14.04
C GLU A 194 9.00 18.43 -15.26
N SER A 195 9.50 17.21 -15.07
CA SER A 195 9.54 16.14 -16.08
C SER A 195 8.16 15.78 -16.64
N ILE A 196 7.12 15.77 -15.79
CA ILE A 196 5.74 15.54 -16.23
C ILE A 196 5.22 16.76 -17.00
N ARG A 197 5.44 17.98 -16.49
CA ARG A 197 4.98 19.23 -17.13
C ARG A 197 5.58 19.43 -18.52
N GLU A 198 6.88 19.16 -18.68
CA GLU A 198 7.59 19.27 -19.96
C GLU A 198 7.00 18.31 -20.99
N ARG A 199 6.76 17.06 -20.61
CA ARG A 199 6.13 16.06 -21.48
C ARG A 199 4.70 16.43 -21.85
N GLN A 200 3.93 16.98 -20.92
CA GLN A 200 2.57 17.47 -21.18
C GLN A 200 2.54 18.70 -22.09
N ALA A 201 3.58 19.55 -22.07
CA ALA A 201 3.65 20.74 -22.92
C ALA A 201 3.81 20.39 -24.41
N GLY A 202 4.33 19.19 -24.72
CA GLY A 202 4.45 18.67 -26.08
C GLY A 202 3.17 18.08 -26.67
N LEU A 203 2.08 18.00 -25.89
CA LEU A 203 0.82 17.39 -26.32
C LEU A 203 -0.11 18.40 -27.00
N ASN A 204 -0.98 17.90 -27.89
CA ASN A 204 -1.99 18.73 -28.51
C ASN A 204 -3.02 19.20 -27.46
N PRO A 205 -3.69 20.36 -27.67
CA PRO A 205 -4.68 20.87 -26.72
C PRO A 205 -5.79 19.86 -26.38
N SER A 206 -6.29 19.09 -27.35
CA SER A 206 -7.32 18.06 -27.13
C SER A 206 -6.86 16.92 -26.22
N GLU A 207 -5.59 16.53 -26.30
CA GLU A 207 -4.98 15.50 -25.45
C GLU A 207 -4.70 16.05 -24.03
N ARG A 208 -4.39 17.35 -23.94
CA ARG A 208 -4.07 18.03 -22.69
C ARG A 208 -5.29 18.23 -21.76
N PHE A 209 -6.49 18.30 -22.32
CA PHE A 209 -7.73 18.53 -21.57
C PHE A 209 -8.59 17.26 -21.36
N CYS A 210 -8.04 16.08 -21.63
CA CYS A 210 -8.73 14.83 -21.30
C CYS A 210 -8.93 14.70 -19.78
N LYS A 211 -10.18 14.50 -19.36
CA LYS A 211 -10.51 14.17 -17.96
C LYS A 211 -10.63 12.64 -17.88
N PRO A 212 -9.58 11.94 -17.42
CA PRO A 212 -9.64 10.48 -17.32
C PRO A 212 -10.65 10.05 -16.27
N LEU A 213 -11.15 8.82 -16.39
CA LEU A 213 -11.84 8.14 -15.30
C LEU A 213 -10.95 8.13 -14.06
N ARG A 214 -11.56 8.14 -12.89
CA ARG A 214 -10.87 8.06 -11.59
C ARG A 214 -11.33 6.81 -10.85
N ILE A 215 -10.38 5.91 -10.58
CA ILE A 215 -10.63 4.70 -9.80
C ILE A 215 -9.90 4.77 -8.46
N GLY A 216 -10.64 4.55 -7.38
CA GLY A 216 -10.09 4.44 -6.03
C GLY A 216 -9.68 3.00 -5.72
N ILE A 217 -8.46 2.77 -5.24
CA ILE A 217 -7.98 1.46 -4.77
C ILE A 217 -8.08 1.40 -3.25
N ILE A 218 -8.83 0.42 -2.76
CA ILE A 218 -9.04 0.12 -1.34
C ILE A 218 -8.61 -1.32 -1.04
N GLY A 219 -8.41 -1.67 0.23
CA GLY A 219 -7.96 -3.01 0.58
C GLY A 219 -6.87 -3.10 1.63
N GLU A 220 -6.18 -4.24 1.61
CA GLU A 220 -5.10 -4.57 2.54
C GLU A 220 -3.79 -3.88 2.15
N ILE A 221 -3.07 -3.30 3.12
CA ILE A 221 -1.90 -2.46 2.85
C ILE A 221 -0.82 -3.16 2.03
N TYR A 222 -0.45 -4.39 2.36
CA TYR A 222 0.64 -5.08 1.68
C TYR A 222 0.29 -5.27 0.22
N THR A 223 -0.93 -5.72 -0.04
CA THR A 223 -1.43 -5.96 -1.39
C THR A 223 -1.57 -4.68 -2.20
N ILE A 224 -1.95 -3.57 -1.58
CA ILE A 224 -2.01 -2.26 -2.24
C ILE A 224 -0.62 -1.75 -2.61
N LEU A 225 0.36 -1.89 -1.70
CA LEU A 225 1.67 -1.25 -1.85
C LEU A 225 2.69 -2.11 -2.62
N ASP A 226 2.52 -3.42 -2.68
CA ASP A 226 3.44 -4.35 -3.32
C ASP A 226 3.00 -4.67 -4.77
N PRO A 227 3.79 -4.30 -5.79
CA PRO A 227 3.44 -4.55 -7.20
C PRO A 227 3.33 -6.03 -7.59
N PHE A 228 4.03 -6.92 -6.86
CA PHE A 228 3.99 -8.35 -7.15
C PHE A 228 2.64 -8.96 -6.73
N THR A 229 2.18 -8.66 -5.51
CA THR A 229 0.88 -9.12 -5.00
C THR A 229 -0.31 -8.47 -5.69
N SER A 230 -0.22 -7.19 -6.03
CA SER A 230 -1.23 -6.50 -6.85
C SER A 230 -1.18 -6.86 -8.33
N VAL A 231 -0.16 -7.59 -8.77
CA VAL A 231 0.06 -7.97 -10.18
C VAL A 231 0.08 -6.73 -11.10
N GLY A 232 0.71 -5.65 -10.64
CA GLY A 232 0.84 -4.40 -11.39
C GLY A 232 -0.48 -3.63 -11.57
N LEU A 233 -1.48 -3.83 -10.70
CA LEU A 233 -2.82 -3.23 -10.79
C LEU A 233 -2.83 -1.75 -11.20
N GLU A 234 -2.02 -0.92 -10.52
CA GLU A 234 -1.98 0.53 -10.76
C GLU A 234 -1.39 0.90 -12.12
N GLU A 235 -0.44 0.10 -12.63
CA GLU A 235 0.17 0.29 -13.93
C GLU A 235 -0.81 -0.12 -15.04
N GLU A 236 -1.47 -1.27 -14.88
CA GLU A 236 -2.43 -1.77 -15.87
C GLU A 236 -3.65 -0.85 -15.99
N ILE A 237 -4.22 -0.36 -14.88
CA ILE A 237 -5.30 0.63 -14.91
C ILE A 237 -4.83 1.93 -15.56
N GLY A 238 -3.60 2.37 -15.26
CA GLY A 238 -3.02 3.55 -15.88
C GLY A 238 -2.87 3.42 -17.40
N ARG A 239 -2.50 2.24 -17.90
CA ARG A 239 -2.42 1.93 -19.34
C ARG A 239 -3.79 1.96 -20.02
N LEU A 240 -4.87 1.68 -19.29
CA LEU A 240 -6.25 1.82 -19.75
C LEU A 240 -6.74 3.28 -19.76
N GLY A 241 -5.86 4.27 -19.52
CA GLY A 241 -6.23 5.68 -19.57
C GLY A 241 -6.96 6.18 -18.33
N VAL A 242 -6.86 5.45 -17.21
CA VAL A 242 -7.54 5.78 -15.95
C VAL A 242 -6.57 6.34 -14.91
N GLU A 243 -6.99 7.38 -14.20
CA GLU A 243 -6.29 7.91 -13.04
C GLU A 243 -6.62 7.08 -11.80
N VAL A 244 -5.58 6.69 -11.07
CA VAL A 244 -5.71 5.90 -9.84
C VAL A 244 -5.47 6.79 -8.63
N ASP A 245 -6.20 6.54 -7.55
CA ASP A 245 -5.85 7.03 -6.21
C ASP A 245 -5.96 5.88 -5.21
N ARG A 246 -5.13 5.89 -4.17
CA ARG A 246 -5.15 4.86 -3.14
C ARG A 246 -5.69 5.37 -1.83
N SER A 247 -6.42 4.51 -1.15
CA SER A 247 -6.83 4.76 0.24
C SER A 247 -5.65 4.81 1.19
N ILE A 248 -4.59 4.04 0.94
CA ILE A 248 -3.44 3.87 1.82
C ILE A 248 -2.15 4.15 1.06
N TYR A 249 -1.31 4.99 1.67
CA TYR A 249 0.05 5.31 1.25
C TYR A 249 1.01 4.99 2.41
N LEU A 250 2.29 4.72 2.11
CA LEU A 250 3.23 4.21 3.10
C LEU A 250 3.41 5.18 4.27
N SER A 251 3.68 6.46 4.00
CA SER A 251 3.90 7.45 5.05
C SER A 251 2.64 7.76 5.85
N GLY A 252 1.46 7.67 5.23
CA GLY A 252 0.16 7.77 5.90
C GLY A 252 -0.05 6.62 6.89
N TRP A 253 0.29 5.41 6.46
CA TRP A 253 0.23 4.24 7.32
C TRP A 253 1.25 4.30 8.47
N ILE A 254 2.52 4.65 8.18
CA ILE A 254 3.58 4.83 9.19
C ILE A 254 3.15 5.90 10.20
N GLY A 255 2.66 7.05 9.73
CA GLY A 255 2.20 8.15 10.58
C GLY A 255 1.10 7.74 11.55
N ASN A 256 0.13 6.96 11.06
CA ASN A 256 -0.99 6.50 11.88
C ASN A 256 -0.61 5.35 12.83
N HIS A 257 0.05 4.31 12.32
CA HIS A 257 0.26 3.05 13.04
C HIS A 257 1.55 3.04 13.86
N ILE A 258 2.63 3.64 13.36
CA ILE A 258 3.93 3.66 14.06
C ILE A 258 4.02 4.91 14.95
N PHE A 259 3.61 6.06 14.45
CA PHE A 259 3.67 7.32 15.20
C PHE A 259 2.36 7.68 15.93
N GLN A 260 1.42 6.74 16.05
CA GLN A 260 0.13 6.94 16.74
C GLN A 260 -0.63 8.20 16.28
N GLY A 261 -0.47 8.58 15.01
CA GLY A 261 -1.07 9.76 14.43
C GLY A 261 -0.40 11.09 14.77
N LEU A 262 0.80 11.10 15.37
CA LEU A 262 1.60 12.32 15.60
C LEU A 262 2.05 12.97 14.29
N THR A 263 2.15 12.17 13.22
CA THR A 263 2.39 12.65 11.87
C THR A 263 1.26 12.16 10.96
N GLN A 264 0.86 12.98 9.98
CA GLN A 264 -0.27 12.68 9.10
C GLN A 264 0.10 11.94 7.81
N GLY A 265 1.40 11.75 7.56
CA GLY A 265 1.89 11.27 6.26
C GLY A 265 1.66 12.25 5.13
N TYR A 266 1.82 11.74 3.91
CA TYR A 266 1.40 12.40 2.69
C TYR A 266 -0.13 12.52 2.61
N ARG A 267 -0.84 11.41 2.89
CA ARG A 267 -2.30 11.36 2.98
C ARG A 267 -2.72 10.69 4.29
N SER A 268 -3.54 11.38 5.08
CA SER A 268 -4.01 10.87 6.36
C SER A 268 -5.15 9.88 6.19
N ILE A 269 -5.07 8.76 6.91
CA ILE A 269 -6.12 7.74 6.97
C ILE A 269 -7.13 7.97 8.11
N LYS A 270 -6.90 8.99 8.95
CA LYS A 270 -7.69 9.23 10.17
C LYS A 270 -9.17 9.47 9.92
N SER A 271 -9.53 10.02 8.77
CA SER A 271 -10.92 10.34 8.46
C SER A 271 -11.75 9.10 8.15
N TYR A 272 -11.15 7.96 7.78
CA TYR A 272 -11.88 6.79 7.31
C TYR A 272 -12.77 6.17 8.39
N SER A 273 -12.33 6.14 9.65
CA SER A 273 -13.16 5.61 10.75
C SER A 273 -14.50 6.36 10.89
N GLY A 274 -14.50 7.68 10.68
CA GLY A 274 -15.70 8.51 10.68
C GLY A 274 -16.65 8.16 9.54
N HIS A 275 -16.11 7.99 8.32
CA HIS A 275 -16.90 7.62 7.13
C HIS A 275 -17.41 6.18 7.19
N ALA A 276 -16.67 5.27 7.83
CA ALA A 276 -17.04 3.87 7.98
C ALA A 276 -18.16 3.67 8.99
N LYS A 277 -18.29 4.54 10.01
CA LYS A 277 -19.18 4.36 11.15
C LYS A 277 -20.62 3.94 10.83
N PRO A 278 -21.30 4.46 9.78
CA PRO A 278 -22.66 4.02 9.44
C PRO A 278 -22.76 2.57 8.91
N TYR A 279 -21.65 2.03 8.40
CA TYR A 279 -21.61 0.74 7.71
C TYR A 279 -20.82 -0.32 8.48
N LEU A 280 -19.74 0.08 9.14
CA LEU A 280 -18.86 -0.75 9.96
C LEU A 280 -18.41 0.04 11.22
N PRO A 281 -19.23 0.04 12.29
CA PRO A 281 -19.00 0.90 13.46
C PRO A 281 -17.86 0.41 14.37
N HIS A 282 -17.44 -0.84 14.26
CA HIS A 282 -16.44 -1.46 15.13
C HIS A 282 -15.18 -1.82 14.36
N PHE A 283 -14.04 -1.71 15.03
CA PHE A 283 -12.76 -2.14 14.50
C PHE A 283 -12.71 -3.67 14.39
N VAL A 284 -12.39 -4.16 13.20
CA VAL A 284 -12.36 -5.60 12.86
C VAL A 284 -10.94 -6.13 12.67
N GLY A 285 -9.93 -5.34 13.05
CA GLY A 285 -8.52 -5.63 12.78
C GLY A 285 -8.09 -5.15 11.40
N GLY A 286 -6.79 -5.04 11.18
CA GLY A 286 -6.22 -4.71 9.86
C GLY A 286 -6.80 -3.40 9.32
N HIS A 287 -7.12 -3.39 8.03
CA HIS A 287 -7.62 -2.20 7.31
C HIS A 287 -9.12 -2.26 7.01
N GLY A 288 -9.87 -3.19 7.60
CA GLY A 288 -11.28 -3.41 7.21
C GLY A 288 -12.18 -2.17 7.42
N GLN A 289 -11.95 -1.41 8.50
CA GLN A 289 -12.70 -0.17 8.75
C GLN A 289 -12.23 0.95 7.82
N GLU A 290 -10.92 1.05 7.60
CA GLU A 290 -10.29 1.99 6.67
C GLU A 290 -10.79 1.78 5.24
N THR A 291 -10.91 0.53 4.78
CA THR A 291 -11.42 0.14 3.46
C THR A 291 -12.85 0.63 3.25
N VAL A 292 -13.75 0.35 4.20
CA VAL A 292 -15.16 0.80 4.11
C VAL A 292 -15.24 2.33 4.15
N GLY A 293 -14.48 2.98 5.03
CA GLY A 293 -14.44 4.44 5.13
C GLY A 293 -13.86 5.13 3.90
N ALA A 294 -12.83 4.55 3.30
CA ALA A 294 -12.24 5.03 2.07
C ALA A 294 -13.19 4.85 0.88
N ALA A 295 -13.95 3.74 0.83
CA ALA A 295 -14.97 3.55 -0.20
C ALA A 295 -16.03 4.66 -0.16
N VAL A 296 -16.54 4.98 1.05
CA VAL A 296 -17.47 6.09 1.25
C VAL A 296 -16.85 7.44 0.84
N LYS A 297 -15.60 7.69 1.23
CA LYS A 297 -14.90 8.94 0.88
C LYS A 297 -14.73 9.07 -0.63
N PHE A 298 -14.22 8.04 -1.32
CA PHE A 298 -14.05 8.07 -2.77
C PHE A 298 -15.38 8.25 -3.50
N ALA A 299 -16.45 7.63 -3.02
CA ALA A 299 -17.79 7.85 -3.55
C ALA A 299 -18.25 9.32 -3.41
N GLN A 300 -18.00 9.94 -2.25
CA GLN A 300 -18.32 11.35 -1.99
C GLN A 300 -17.47 12.32 -2.83
N GLU A 301 -16.23 11.94 -3.14
CA GLU A 301 -15.30 12.70 -3.99
C GLU A 301 -15.55 12.52 -5.50
N GLY A 302 -16.58 11.76 -5.87
CA GLY A 302 -17.01 11.57 -7.25
C GLY A 302 -16.03 10.73 -8.07
N PHE A 303 -15.43 9.71 -7.47
CA PHE A 303 -14.71 8.68 -8.24
C PHE A 303 -15.68 7.85 -9.08
N ASP A 304 -15.26 7.51 -10.29
CA ASP A 304 -16.09 6.78 -11.26
C ASP A 304 -16.24 5.29 -10.87
N GLY A 305 -15.25 4.73 -10.18
CA GLY A 305 -15.31 3.36 -9.67
C GLY A 305 -14.33 3.12 -8.53
N ILE A 306 -14.50 1.98 -7.85
CA ILE A 306 -13.65 1.58 -6.73
C ILE A 306 -13.25 0.12 -6.91
N ILE A 307 -11.97 -0.19 -6.65
CA ILE A 307 -11.46 -1.55 -6.66
C ILE A 307 -10.93 -1.90 -5.28
N GLN A 308 -11.53 -2.91 -4.65
CA GLN A 308 -10.98 -3.52 -3.44
C GLN A 308 -10.01 -4.63 -3.84
N ILE A 309 -8.79 -4.63 -3.29
CA ILE A 309 -7.81 -5.70 -3.49
C ILE A 309 -7.24 -6.21 -2.16
N PHE A 310 -7.24 -7.52 -1.95
CA PHE A 310 -6.72 -8.11 -0.71
C PHE A 310 -6.33 -9.58 -0.87
N PRO A 311 -5.50 -10.13 0.03
CA PRO A 311 -5.06 -11.51 -0.07
C PRO A 311 -6.11 -12.47 0.46
N LEU A 312 -6.23 -13.65 -0.14
CA LEU A 312 -7.08 -14.74 0.37
C LEU A 312 -6.78 -14.98 1.86
N SER A 313 -7.83 -15.28 2.63
CA SER A 313 -7.80 -15.38 4.10
C SER A 313 -7.55 -14.06 4.87
N CYS A 314 -7.57 -12.89 4.23
CA CYS A 314 -7.58 -11.62 4.97
C CYS A 314 -8.96 -11.36 5.61
N MET A 315 -9.15 -11.80 6.85
CA MET A 315 -10.44 -11.68 7.55
C MET A 315 -10.99 -10.24 7.58
N PRO A 316 -10.21 -9.19 7.93
CA PRO A 316 -10.72 -7.82 7.93
C PRO A 316 -11.31 -7.37 6.59
N GLU A 317 -10.64 -7.73 5.49
CA GLU A 317 -11.06 -7.35 4.15
C GLU A 317 -12.22 -8.19 3.63
N ILE A 318 -12.33 -9.45 4.06
CA ILE A 318 -13.54 -10.26 3.83
C ILE A 318 -14.75 -9.62 4.52
N VAL A 319 -14.57 -9.11 5.75
CA VAL A 319 -15.63 -8.38 6.45
C VAL A 319 -15.96 -7.09 5.69
N ALA A 320 -14.97 -6.30 5.29
CA ALA A 320 -15.18 -5.10 4.49
C ALA A 320 -15.93 -5.40 3.17
N ALA A 321 -15.53 -6.44 2.44
CA ALA A 321 -16.14 -6.88 1.18
C ALA A 321 -17.63 -7.21 1.36
N SER A 322 -18.02 -7.80 2.50
CA SER A 322 -19.43 -8.08 2.81
C SER A 322 -20.28 -6.81 3.06
N VAL A 323 -19.62 -5.70 3.41
CA VAL A 323 -20.24 -4.41 3.72
C VAL A 323 -20.31 -3.50 2.48
N LEU A 324 -19.32 -3.57 1.59
CA LEU A 324 -19.21 -2.71 0.39
C LEU A 324 -20.46 -2.69 -0.51
N PRO A 325 -21.25 -3.78 -0.69
CA PRO A 325 -22.51 -3.70 -1.44
C PRO A 325 -23.49 -2.64 -0.92
N LYS A 326 -23.52 -2.39 0.40
CA LYS A 326 -24.36 -1.33 0.99
C LYS A 326 -23.84 0.07 0.64
N VAL A 327 -22.52 0.24 0.57
CA VAL A 327 -21.89 1.49 0.13
C VAL A 327 -22.17 1.73 -1.35
N GLN A 328 -22.00 0.70 -2.19
CA GLN A 328 -22.34 0.75 -3.61
C GLN A 328 -23.81 1.13 -3.82
N GLU A 329 -24.74 0.54 -3.08
CA GLU A 329 -26.17 0.86 -3.19
C GLU A 329 -26.48 2.30 -2.77
N ALA A 330 -25.86 2.78 -1.68
CA ALA A 330 -26.12 4.10 -1.13
C ALA A 330 -25.56 5.24 -1.99
N TYR A 331 -24.37 5.05 -2.56
CA TYR A 331 -23.68 6.10 -3.33
C TYR A 331 -23.73 5.89 -4.85
N LYS A 332 -24.28 4.76 -5.32
CA LYS A 332 -24.36 4.40 -6.74
C LYS A 332 -23.00 4.40 -7.47
N VAL A 333 -21.92 4.10 -6.74
CA VAL A 333 -20.58 3.94 -7.28
C VAL A 333 -20.28 2.46 -7.51
N PRO A 334 -19.86 2.04 -8.72
CA PRO A 334 -19.45 0.65 -8.97
C PRO A 334 -18.21 0.26 -8.15
N ILE A 335 -18.28 -0.90 -7.49
CA ILE A 335 -17.21 -1.47 -6.68
C ILE A 335 -16.89 -2.89 -7.15
N MET A 336 -15.63 -3.14 -7.50
CA MET A 336 -15.13 -4.48 -7.84
C MET A 336 -14.20 -5.01 -6.74
N THR A 337 -14.39 -6.26 -6.33
CA THR A 337 -13.48 -6.95 -5.40
C THR A 337 -12.56 -7.94 -6.12
N LEU A 338 -11.27 -7.81 -5.86
CA LEU A 338 -10.18 -8.64 -6.34
C LEU A 338 -9.54 -9.37 -5.15
N ILE A 339 -9.66 -10.69 -5.12
CA ILE A 339 -9.00 -11.53 -4.13
C ILE A 339 -7.78 -12.15 -4.81
N VAL A 340 -6.61 -12.00 -4.20
CA VAL A 340 -5.35 -12.52 -4.74
C VAL A 340 -4.77 -13.60 -3.83
N ASP A 341 -4.11 -14.59 -4.43
CA ASP A 341 -3.48 -15.74 -3.79
C ASP A 341 -2.21 -16.17 -4.55
N GLU A 342 -1.59 -17.28 -4.14
CA GLU A 342 -0.34 -17.77 -4.74
C GLU A 342 -0.50 -18.26 -6.19
N HIS A 343 -1.74 -18.51 -6.62
CA HIS A 343 -2.09 -19.05 -7.92
C HIS A 343 -2.68 -18.00 -8.87
N THR A 344 -2.80 -16.76 -8.40
CA THR A 344 -3.40 -15.67 -9.15
C THR A 344 -2.59 -15.39 -10.42
N GLY A 345 -3.25 -15.54 -11.57
CA GLY A 345 -2.66 -15.32 -12.89
C GLY A 345 -2.91 -13.90 -13.42
N GLN A 346 -1.89 -13.30 -14.02
CA GLN A 346 -1.93 -11.94 -14.58
C GLN A 346 -3.02 -11.75 -15.65
N ALA A 347 -3.15 -12.69 -16.59
CA ALA A 347 -4.11 -12.57 -17.69
C ALA A 347 -5.56 -12.48 -17.19
N GLY A 348 -5.93 -13.26 -16.17
CA GLY A 348 -7.28 -13.23 -15.60
C GLY A 348 -7.59 -11.93 -14.87
N LEU A 349 -6.58 -11.30 -14.27
CA LEU A 349 -6.74 -9.99 -13.64
C LEU A 349 -6.92 -8.89 -14.69
N GLN A 350 -6.07 -8.88 -15.72
CA GLN A 350 -6.11 -7.89 -16.81
C GLN A 350 -7.49 -7.84 -17.48
N THR A 351 -8.04 -8.99 -17.89
CA THR A 351 -9.37 -9.02 -18.53
C THR A 351 -10.49 -8.49 -17.61
N ARG A 352 -10.39 -8.71 -16.29
CA ARG A 352 -11.37 -8.16 -15.33
C ARG A 352 -11.24 -6.65 -15.18
N LEU A 353 -10.02 -6.12 -15.24
CA LEU A 353 -9.76 -4.67 -15.21
C LEU A 353 -10.28 -4.01 -16.48
N GLU A 354 -9.97 -4.56 -17.65
CA GLU A 354 -10.48 -4.11 -18.95
C GLU A 354 -12.02 -4.05 -18.94
N ALA A 355 -12.67 -5.16 -18.55
CA ALA A 355 -14.14 -5.21 -18.48
C ALA A 355 -14.73 -4.22 -17.47
N PHE A 356 -14.04 -3.96 -16.35
CA PHE A 356 -14.49 -2.98 -15.37
C PHE A 356 -14.37 -1.54 -15.91
N VAL A 357 -13.25 -1.21 -16.55
CA VAL A 357 -13.05 0.11 -17.19
C VAL A 357 -14.08 0.33 -18.30
N ASP A 358 -14.29 -0.65 -19.18
CA ASP A 358 -15.30 -0.60 -20.25
C ASP A 358 -16.72 -0.32 -19.69
N LEU A 359 -17.06 -0.92 -18.55
CA LEU A 359 -18.35 -0.69 -17.88
C LEU A 359 -18.47 0.76 -17.38
N LEU A 360 -17.41 1.30 -16.79
CA LEU A 360 -17.38 2.68 -16.30
C LEU A 360 -17.45 3.70 -17.44
N GLU A 361 -16.74 3.45 -18.54
CA GLU A 361 -16.80 4.31 -19.73
C GLU A 361 -18.21 4.39 -20.30
N ARG A 362 -18.90 3.25 -20.43
CA ARG A 362 -20.29 3.22 -20.92
C ARG A 362 -21.24 3.97 -20.01
N ALA A 363 -21.10 3.82 -18.69
CA ALA A 363 -21.92 4.53 -17.72
C ALA A 363 -21.74 6.06 -17.81
N ASN A 364 -20.52 6.53 -18.14
CA ASN A 364 -20.23 7.95 -18.33
C ASN A 364 -20.67 8.51 -19.69
N ILE A 365 -20.76 7.68 -20.73
CA ILE A 365 -21.24 8.07 -22.07
C ILE A 365 -22.77 8.21 -22.13
N GLU A 366 -23.51 7.63 -21.19
CA GLU A 366 -24.97 7.78 -21.07
C GLU A 366 -25.40 8.80 -19.98
N PRO A 367 -25.20 10.13 -20.15
CA PRO A 367 -25.69 11.13 -19.19
C PRO A 367 -27.21 11.39 -19.31
N GLY A 368 -28.00 10.38 -19.67
CA GLY A 368 -29.32 10.58 -20.28
C GLY A 368 -30.43 9.62 -19.87
N ILE A 369 -30.20 8.70 -18.93
CA ILE A 369 -31.33 8.06 -18.24
C ILE A 369 -31.56 8.86 -16.96
N GLU A 370 -32.35 9.92 -17.07
CA GLU A 370 -33.23 10.30 -15.97
C GLU A 370 -33.92 9.00 -15.54
N HIS A 371 -33.47 8.41 -14.43
CA HIS A 371 -34.37 7.64 -13.60
C HIS A 371 -35.47 8.61 -13.23
N LYS A 372 -36.54 8.64 -14.04
CA LYS A 372 -37.81 9.25 -13.67
C LYS A 372 -38.01 8.86 -12.23
N ARG A 373 -38.00 9.87 -11.34
CA ARG A 373 -38.55 9.76 -10.00
C ARG A 373 -39.98 9.27 -10.20
N GLY A 374 -40.15 7.95 -10.20
CA GLY A 374 -41.43 7.30 -10.15
C GLY A 374 -41.97 7.60 -8.77
N ASP A 375 -42.84 8.60 -8.75
CA ASP A 375 -43.87 8.85 -7.76
C ASP A 375 -43.96 7.76 -6.69
N VAL A 376 -43.43 8.05 -5.50
CA VAL A 376 -43.95 7.47 -4.27
C VAL A 376 -45.29 8.15 -4.02
N LEU A 377 -46.27 7.83 -4.86
CA LEU A 377 -47.66 8.13 -4.62
C LEU A 377 -48.34 6.84 -4.14
N SER A 378 -48.89 6.96 -2.93
CA SER A 378 -50.06 6.24 -2.45
C SER A 378 -49.97 4.72 -2.28
N ILE A 379 -49.60 4.30 -1.07
CA ILE A 379 -50.30 3.23 -0.33
C ILE A 379 -50.30 3.72 1.13
N GLY A 380 -51.38 3.97 1.84
CA GLY A 380 -52.80 3.77 1.64
C GLY A 380 -53.37 3.98 3.03
N ALA A 381 -54.17 5.02 3.24
CA ALA A 381 -54.98 5.12 4.44
C ALA A 381 -56.03 4.01 4.38
N ARG A 382 -55.97 3.07 5.33
CA ARG A 382 -57.10 2.47 6.04
C ARG A 382 -56.60 1.55 7.15
#